data_AF-A0A7K2PAX5-F1
#
_entry.id   AF-A0A7K2PAX5-F1
#
_cell.length_a   1.000
_cell.length_b   1.000
_cell.length_c   1.000
_cell.angle_alpha   90.00
_cell.angle_beta   90.00
_cell.angle_gamma   90.00
#
_symmetry.space_group_name_H-M   'P 1'
#
loop_
_entity.id
_entity.type
_entity.pdbx_description
1 polymer ?
#
loop_
_entity_poly.entity_id
_entity_poly.type
_entity_poly.pdbx_seq_one_letter_code
_entity_poly.pdbx_strand_id
1 'polypeptide(L)'
;PAAFDARSLGERARGGGNPVIPLVADLTKAVGEPYGPYVHRGATSQDILDTATMLVAARTLDLLLPDLARTERALARLAAEHRDTPMPGRTLTQHAVPTVFGLKAAGWRALVLDARDRITAVRDALPAQLGGAAGTLAAFEAYGATDPTALPAAYARELGLRAPVLPWHTLRTPIADLAGTLAFTAGVLGKIAVDVLTLSRTEIGEVAEGGGGGS
;
A
#
# COMPACT_ATOMS: atom_id res chain seq x y z
N PRO A 1 1.14 8.44 21.18
CA PRO A 1 -0.01 9.06 20.47
C PRO A 1 -0.72 10.16 21.29
N ALA A 2 -1.06 9.89 22.56
CA ALA A 2 -1.80 10.85 23.41
C ALA A 2 -1.05 12.16 23.71
N ALA A 3 0.27 12.21 23.49
CA ALA A 3 1.10 13.41 23.69
C ALA A 3 1.08 14.40 22.51
N PHE A 4 0.51 14.02 21.35
CA PHE A 4 0.49 14.85 20.14
C PHE A 4 -0.95 14.97 19.62
N ASP A 5 -1.50 16.19 19.62
CA ASP A 5 -2.85 16.44 19.11
C ASP A 5 -2.83 16.54 17.57
N ALA A 6 -3.38 15.52 16.91
CA ALA A 6 -3.48 15.46 15.46
C ALA A 6 -4.28 16.62 14.85
N ARG A 7 -5.32 17.11 15.55
CA ARG A 7 -6.11 18.24 15.08
C ARG A 7 -5.27 19.51 15.12
N SER A 8 -4.63 19.80 16.25
CA SER A 8 -3.71 20.94 16.38
C SER A 8 -2.57 20.90 15.35
N LEU A 9 -1.97 19.73 15.12
CA LEU A 9 -0.94 19.55 14.10
C LEU A 9 -1.47 19.87 12.70
N GLY A 10 -2.66 19.38 12.35
CA GLY A 10 -3.31 19.67 11.07
C GLY A 10 -3.64 21.14 10.88
N GLU A 11 -4.09 21.83 11.93
CA GLU A 11 -4.38 23.27 11.88
C GLU A 11 -3.10 24.10 11.71
N ARG A 12 -2.03 23.79 12.46
CA ARG A 12 -0.72 24.48 12.37
C ARG A 12 0.05 24.17 11.08
N ALA A 13 -0.17 23.00 10.47
CA ALA A 13 0.48 22.62 9.21
C ALA A 13 0.26 23.65 8.09
N ARG A 14 -0.84 24.41 8.13
CA ARG A 14 -1.16 25.47 7.14
C ARG A 14 -0.08 26.54 7.04
N GLY A 15 0.59 26.88 8.14
CA GLY A 15 1.61 27.94 8.15
C GLY A 15 2.90 27.58 7.40
N GLY A 16 3.23 26.28 7.32
CA GLY A 16 4.45 25.78 6.67
C GLY A 16 4.20 24.84 5.49
N GLY A 17 2.94 24.66 5.08
CA GLY A 17 2.53 23.78 3.99
C GLY A 17 2.70 22.28 4.27
N ASN A 18 3.10 21.88 5.48
CA ASN A 18 3.29 20.48 5.86
C ASN A 18 3.19 20.30 7.39
N PRO A 19 2.81 19.11 7.88
CA PRO A 19 2.64 18.85 9.32
C PRO A 19 3.93 18.53 10.06
N VAL A 20 5.06 18.38 9.38
CA VAL A 20 6.33 17.96 10.01
C VAL A 20 6.92 19.11 10.83
N ILE A 21 6.81 20.36 10.36
CA ILE A 21 7.28 21.53 11.11
C ILE A 21 6.67 21.61 12.53
N PRO A 22 5.34 21.65 12.70
CA PRO A 22 4.75 21.68 14.03
C PRO A 22 4.98 20.38 14.82
N LEU A 23 5.07 19.23 14.16
CA LEU A 23 5.38 17.96 14.81
C LEU A 23 6.79 17.96 15.41
N VAL A 24 7.79 18.43 14.67
CA VAL A 24 9.17 18.54 15.14
C VAL A 24 9.24 19.49 16.32
N ALA A 25 8.57 20.64 16.27
CA ALA A 25 8.54 21.58 17.39
C ALA A 25 7.98 20.93 18.67
N ASP A 26 6.86 20.21 18.56
CA ASP A 26 6.26 19.52 19.71
C ASP A 26 7.16 18.37 20.22
N LEU A 27 7.77 17.61 19.30
CA LEU A 27 8.64 16.49 19.62
C LEU A 27 9.93 16.96 20.30
N THR A 28 10.58 18.01 19.79
CA THR A 28 11.75 18.64 20.40
C THR A 28 11.44 19.09 21.83
N LYS A 29 10.29 19.73 22.05
CA LYS A 29 9.84 20.15 23.39
C LYS A 29 9.60 18.95 24.31
N ALA A 30 8.98 17.89 23.81
CA ALA A 30 8.68 16.70 24.59
C ALA A 30 9.96 15.91 24.97
N VAL A 31 10.96 15.88 24.09
CA VAL A 31 12.25 15.22 24.32
C VAL A 31 13.08 15.96 25.36
N GLY A 32 13.12 17.31 25.31
CA GLY A 32 13.86 18.13 26.27
C GLY A 32 15.39 17.96 26.19
N GLU A 33 16.12 18.64 27.08
CA GLU A 33 17.58 18.57 27.13
C GLU A 33 18.09 17.22 27.72
N PRO A 34 19.25 16.70 27.28
CA PRO A 34 20.16 17.26 26.28
C PRO A 34 19.84 16.87 24.83
N TYR A 35 18.73 16.15 24.60
CA TYR A 35 18.48 15.44 23.34
C TYR A 35 17.63 16.21 22.33
N GLY A 36 16.89 17.22 22.76
CA GLY A 36 16.06 18.09 21.92
C GLY A 36 16.79 18.64 20.69
N PRO A 37 18.03 19.14 20.81
CA PRO A 37 18.84 19.60 19.68
C PRO A 37 19.15 18.54 18.61
N TYR A 38 18.98 17.25 18.91
CA TYR A 38 19.21 16.15 17.96
C TYR A 38 17.94 15.74 17.20
N VAL A 39 16.76 16.19 17.64
CA VAL A 39 15.50 15.91 16.95
C VAL A 39 15.53 16.55 15.56
N HIS A 40 15.21 15.76 14.52
CA HIS A 40 15.19 16.19 13.12
C HIS A 40 16.52 16.72 12.57
N ARG A 41 17.64 16.47 13.26
CA ARG A 41 18.96 16.99 12.89
C ARG A 41 19.38 16.54 11.48
N GLY A 42 19.54 17.50 10.58
CA GLY A 42 20.01 17.29 9.20
C GLY A 42 18.93 16.89 8.18
N ALA A 43 17.77 16.43 8.64
CA ALA A 43 16.67 16.01 7.76
C ALA A 43 15.86 17.22 7.23
N THR A 44 15.01 16.96 6.23
CA THR A 44 13.96 17.89 5.80
C THR A 44 12.57 17.32 6.05
N SER A 45 11.54 18.17 6.03
CA SER A 45 10.14 17.77 6.23
C SER A 45 9.73 16.59 5.33
N GLN A 46 10.17 16.61 4.07
CA GLN A 46 9.82 15.56 3.11
C GLN A 46 10.47 14.20 3.44
N ASP A 47 11.66 14.17 4.06
CA ASP A 47 12.29 12.91 4.51
C ASP A 47 11.37 12.17 5.50
N ILE A 48 10.80 12.92 6.44
CA ILE A 48 9.91 12.39 7.46
C ILE A 48 8.56 11.98 6.86
N LEU A 49 7.96 12.85 6.05
CA LEU A 49 6.63 12.61 5.50
C LEU A 49 6.62 11.43 4.53
N ASP A 50 7.54 11.39 3.56
CA ASP A 50 7.61 10.31 2.58
C ASP A 50 7.95 8.97 3.26
N THR A 51 8.88 8.97 4.21
CA THR A 51 9.19 7.76 5.00
C THR A 51 7.97 7.28 5.79
N ALA A 52 7.22 8.19 6.43
CA ALA A 52 6.01 7.84 7.15
C ALA A 52 4.93 7.26 6.20
N THR A 53 4.78 7.82 5.00
CA THR A 53 3.89 7.27 3.96
C THR A 53 4.29 5.85 3.59
N MET A 54 5.59 5.57 3.39
CA MET A 54 6.07 4.23 3.07
C MET A 54 5.88 3.23 4.22
N LEU A 55 6.06 3.68 5.48
CA LEU A 55 5.76 2.86 6.65
C LEU A 55 4.25 2.54 6.78
N VAL A 56 3.38 3.50 6.46
CA VAL A 56 1.93 3.25 6.43
C VAL A 56 1.59 2.28 5.30
N ALA A 57 2.10 2.53 4.09
CA ALA A 57 1.88 1.66 2.94
C ALA A 57 2.33 0.22 3.23
N ALA A 58 3.54 0.03 3.75
CA ALA A 58 4.08 -1.27 4.18
C ALA A 58 3.08 -2.02 5.09
N ARG A 59 2.66 -1.39 6.19
CA ARG A 59 1.72 -1.98 7.15
C ARG A 59 0.35 -2.26 6.55
N THR A 60 -0.13 -1.40 5.65
CA THR A 60 -1.40 -1.62 4.94
C THR A 60 -1.31 -2.79 3.98
N LEU A 61 -0.24 -2.89 3.19
CA LEU A 61 -0.03 -4.01 2.26
C LEU A 61 0.14 -5.33 3.01
N ASP A 62 0.80 -5.33 4.18
CA ASP A 62 0.92 -6.50 5.05
C ASP A 62 -0.44 -7.03 5.55
N LEU A 63 -1.46 -6.16 5.66
CA LEU A 63 -2.85 -6.58 5.96
C LEU A 63 -3.59 -7.10 4.72
N LEU A 64 -3.33 -6.53 3.54
CA LEU A 64 -3.99 -6.93 2.29
C LEU A 64 -3.52 -8.31 1.80
N LEU A 65 -2.25 -8.65 1.98
CA LEU A 65 -1.68 -9.91 1.48
C LEU A 65 -2.38 -11.15 2.08
N PRO A 66 -2.62 -11.25 3.40
CA PRO A 66 -3.43 -12.32 3.98
C PRO A 66 -4.85 -12.39 3.44
N ASP A 67 -5.49 -11.25 3.16
CA ASP A 67 -6.85 -11.19 2.65
C ASP A 67 -6.92 -11.73 1.22
N LEU A 68 -6.00 -11.31 0.36
CA LEU A 68 -5.86 -11.85 -1.00
C LEU A 68 -5.53 -13.34 -0.99
N ALA A 69 -4.71 -13.80 -0.04
CA ALA A 69 -4.42 -15.22 0.12
C ALA A 69 -5.66 -16.02 0.56
N ARG A 70 -6.53 -15.46 1.42
CA ARG A 70 -7.82 -16.11 1.77
C ARG A 70 -8.75 -16.18 0.56
N THR A 71 -8.85 -15.09 -0.21
CA THR A 71 -9.64 -15.01 -1.44
C THR A 71 -9.15 -16.02 -2.49
N GLU A 72 -7.84 -16.07 -2.73
CA GLU A 72 -7.20 -17.02 -3.65
C GLU A 72 -7.53 -18.47 -3.29
N ARG A 73 -7.41 -18.85 -2.01
CA ARG A 73 -7.76 -20.20 -1.54
C ARG A 73 -9.25 -20.51 -1.70
N ALA A 74 -10.14 -19.55 -1.43
CA ALA A 74 -11.57 -19.73 -1.62
C ALA A 74 -11.92 -19.94 -3.11
N LEU A 75 -11.33 -19.13 -4.00
CA LEU A 75 -11.49 -19.28 -5.44
C LEU A 75 -10.89 -20.59 -5.97
N ALA A 76 -9.78 -21.06 -5.39
CA ALA A 76 -9.19 -22.36 -5.71
C ALA A 76 -10.16 -23.51 -5.38
N ARG A 77 -10.81 -23.45 -4.21
CA ARG A 77 -11.84 -24.43 -3.82
C ARG A 77 -13.03 -24.39 -4.77
N LEU A 78 -13.58 -23.22 -5.06
CA LEU A 78 -14.69 -23.07 -6.02
C LEU A 78 -14.32 -23.58 -7.41
N ALA A 79 -13.10 -23.29 -7.88
CA ALA A 79 -12.62 -23.76 -9.16
C ALA A 79 -12.53 -25.29 -9.23
N ALA A 80 -12.07 -25.94 -8.15
CA ALA A 80 -11.96 -27.39 -8.07
C ALA A 80 -13.32 -28.07 -7.90
N GLU A 81 -14.17 -27.56 -7.01
CA GLU A 81 -15.51 -28.09 -6.71
C GLU A 81 -16.41 -28.03 -7.96
N HIS A 82 -16.34 -26.92 -8.69
CA HIS A 82 -17.17 -26.71 -9.88
C HIS A 82 -16.44 -26.95 -11.19
N ARG A 83 -15.36 -27.74 -11.17
CA ARG A 83 -14.54 -28.06 -12.35
C ARG A 83 -15.40 -28.50 -13.53
N ASP A 84 -16.39 -29.34 -13.26
CA ASP A 84 -17.25 -29.96 -14.27
C ASP A 84 -18.70 -29.47 -14.19
N THR A 85 -18.97 -28.33 -13.52
CA THR A 85 -20.32 -27.74 -13.43
C THR A 85 -20.59 -26.89 -14.68
N PRO A 86 -21.42 -27.35 -15.64
CA PRO A 86 -21.67 -26.62 -16.88
C PRO A 86 -22.46 -25.34 -16.62
N MET A 87 -22.13 -24.28 -17.36
CA MET A 87 -22.89 -23.03 -17.40
C MET A 87 -22.81 -22.41 -18.80
N PRO A 88 -23.78 -21.56 -19.21
CA PRO A 88 -23.65 -20.85 -20.48
C PRO A 88 -22.52 -19.81 -20.39
N GLY A 89 -21.55 -19.93 -21.30
CA GLY A 89 -20.58 -18.87 -21.56
C GLY A 89 -21.30 -17.64 -22.12
N ARG A 90 -20.90 -16.45 -21.69
CA ARG A 90 -21.54 -15.19 -22.12
C ARG A 90 -20.52 -14.23 -22.70
N THR A 91 -20.76 -13.77 -23.92
CA THR A 91 -19.96 -12.74 -24.61
C THR A 91 -20.89 -11.69 -25.17
N LEU A 92 -20.55 -10.40 -25.04
CA LEU A 92 -21.41 -9.29 -25.46
C LEU A 92 -22.86 -9.43 -24.92
N THR A 93 -22.98 -9.82 -23.64
CA THR A 93 -24.24 -10.07 -22.91
C THR A 93 -25.14 -11.19 -23.45
N GLN A 94 -24.68 -11.99 -24.42
CA GLN A 94 -25.44 -13.11 -25.01
C GLN A 94 -24.83 -14.47 -24.67
N HIS A 95 -25.66 -15.54 -24.67
CA HIS A 95 -25.15 -16.91 -24.64
C HIS A 95 -24.26 -17.17 -25.87
N ALA A 96 -23.09 -17.74 -25.63
CA ALA A 96 -22.15 -18.13 -26.66
C ALA A 96 -22.09 -19.66 -26.75
N VAL A 97 -21.04 -20.27 -26.20
CA VAL A 97 -20.89 -21.72 -26.07
C VAL A 97 -20.88 -22.14 -24.59
N PRO A 98 -21.18 -23.41 -24.26
CA PRO A 98 -21.03 -23.91 -22.91
C PRO A 98 -19.60 -23.70 -22.36
N THR A 99 -19.52 -23.42 -21.08
CA THR A 99 -18.28 -23.41 -20.28
C THR A 99 -18.58 -24.10 -18.95
N VAL A 100 -17.63 -24.06 -18.01
CA VAL A 100 -17.82 -24.58 -16.65
C VAL A 100 -17.56 -23.49 -15.62
N PHE A 101 -18.34 -23.47 -14.53
CA PHE A 101 -18.18 -22.44 -13.48
C PHE A 101 -16.78 -22.51 -12.85
N GLY A 102 -16.20 -23.71 -12.75
CA GLY A 102 -14.82 -23.89 -12.29
C GLY A 102 -13.79 -23.13 -13.12
N LEU A 103 -13.96 -23.02 -14.45
CA LEU A 103 -13.08 -22.25 -15.32
C LEU A 103 -13.22 -20.74 -15.05
N LYS A 104 -14.44 -20.26 -14.82
CA LYS A 104 -14.68 -18.86 -14.42
C LYS A 104 -14.01 -18.54 -13.08
N ALA A 105 -14.18 -19.39 -12.08
CA ALA A 105 -13.53 -19.24 -10.77
C ALA A 105 -12.00 -19.34 -10.85
N ALA A 106 -11.46 -20.21 -11.71
CA ALA A 106 -10.02 -20.28 -11.98
C ALA A 106 -9.49 -18.98 -12.59
N GLY A 107 -10.23 -18.35 -13.51
CA GLY A 107 -9.89 -17.04 -14.06
C GLY A 107 -9.90 -15.93 -13.00
N TRP A 108 -10.88 -15.93 -12.10
CA TRP A 108 -10.87 -15.02 -10.94
C TRP A 108 -9.64 -15.23 -10.06
N ARG A 109 -9.30 -16.49 -9.75
CA ARG A 109 -8.13 -16.84 -8.95
C ARG A 109 -6.83 -16.35 -9.59
N ALA A 110 -6.67 -16.54 -10.90
CA ALA A 110 -5.49 -16.07 -11.63
C ALA A 110 -5.28 -14.57 -11.45
N LEU A 111 -6.34 -13.77 -11.58
CA LEU A 111 -6.27 -12.31 -11.38
C LEU A 111 -5.90 -11.94 -9.93
N VAL A 112 -6.40 -12.67 -8.93
CA VAL A 112 -6.05 -12.44 -7.52
C VAL A 112 -4.58 -12.81 -7.25
N LEU A 113 -4.06 -13.86 -7.88
CA LEU A 113 -2.63 -14.20 -7.82
C LEU A 113 -1.77 -13.10 -8.43
N ASP A 114 -2.11 -12.60 -9.62
CA ASP A 114 -1.40 -11.48 -10.24
C ASP A 114 -1.38 -10.23 -9.35
N ALA A 115 -2.51 -9.93 -8.68
CA ALA A 115 -2.60 -8.80 -7.75
C ALA A 115 -1.71 -9.00 -6.52
N ARG A 116 -1.70 -10.22 -5.96
CA ARG A 116 -0.85 -10.57 -4.81
C ARG A 116 0.63 -10.46 -5.15
N ASP A 117 1.05 -10.95 -6.32
CA ASP A 117 2.45 -10.90 -6.75
C ASP A 117 2.92 -9.45 -6.92
N ARG A 118 2.08 -8.60 -7.53
CA ARG A 118 2.34 -7.15 -7.65
C ARG A 118 2.42 -6.45 -6.30
N ILE A 119 1.49 -6.73 -5.39
CA ILE A 119 1.52 -6.16 -4.02
C ILE A 119 2.79 -6.57 -3.29
N THR A 120 3.17 -7.84 -3.38
CA THR A 120 4.39 -8.35 -2.73
C THR A 120 5.62 -7.61 -3.26
N ALA A 121 5.76 -7.52 -4.59
CA ALA A 121 6.87 -6.81 -5.21
C ALA A 121 6.94 -5.32 -4.81
N VAL A 122 5.81 -4.62 -4.79
CA VAL A 122 5.77 -3.21 -4.36
C VAL A 122 6.11 -3.09 -2.87
N ARG A 123 5.53 -3.94 -2.02
CA ARG A 123 5.76 -3.93 -0.57
C ARG A 123 7.25 -4.06 -0.24
N ASP A 124 7.93 -4.99 -0.90
CA ASP A 124 9.35 -5.27 -0.69
C ASP A 124 10.26 -4.17 -1.25
N ALA A 125 9.76 -3.39 -2.20
CA ALA A 125 10.49 -2.29 -2.83
C ALA A 125 10.30 -0.92 -2.14
N LEU A 126 9.36 -0.78 -1.19
CA LEU A 126 9.07 0.51 -0.54
C LEU A 126 10.32 1.11 0.13
N PRO A 127 10.82 2.27 -0.32
CA PRO A 127 12.05 2.84 0.19
C PRO A 127 11.86 3.77 1.39
N ALA A 128 12.88 3.91 2.23
CA ALA A 128 12.97 5.07 3.13
C ALA A 128 13.31 6.34 2.32
N GLN A 129 12.95 7.52 2.83
CA GLN A 129 13.39 8.80 2.29
C GLN A 129 14.37 9.46 3.27
N LEU A 130 15.58 9.73 2.80
CA LEU A 130 16.56 10.54 3.52
C LEU A 130 17.49 11.22 2.49
N GLY A 131 17.25 12.50 2.24
CA GLY A 131 18.08 13.30 1.33
C GLY A 131 18.44 14.69 1.86
N GLY A 132 17.85 15.12 2.98
CA GLY A 132 18.00 16.49 3.47
C GLY A 132 17.33 17.51 2.55
N ALA A 133 17.56 18.80 2.80
CA ALA A 133 16.79 19.91 2.21
C ALA A 133 16.56 19.86 0.69
N ALA A 134 17.57 19.42 -0.08
CA ALA A 134 17.51 19.36 -1.53
C ALA A 134 18.10 18.05 -2.11
N GLY A 135 18.10 16.96 -1.33
CA GLY A 135 18.61 15.66 -1.80
C GLY A 135 20.13 15.54 -1.85
N THR A 136 20.88 16.41 -1.17
CA THR A 136 22.35 16.43 -1.17
C THR A 136 22.98 15.93 0.12
N LEU A 137 22.18 15.72 1.18
CA LEU A 137 22.64 15.33 2.52
C LEU A 137 23.60 16.34 3.18
N ALA A 138 23.79 17.54 2.62
CA ALA A 138 24.80 18.52 3.05
C ALA A 138 24.70 18.92 4.53
N ALA A 139 23.49 18.99 5.08
CA ALA A 139 23.29 19.30 6.49
C ALA A 139 23.86 18.20 7.41
N PHE A 140 23.77 16.93 7.03
CA PHE A 140 24.35 15.83 7.81
C PHE A 140 25.87 15.90 7.87
N GLU A 141 26.51 16.26 6.75
CA GLU A 141 27.96 16.51 6.68
C GLU A 141 28.37 17.66 7.61
N ALA A 142 27.67 18.80 7.50
CA ALA A 142 27.92 19.97 8.37
C ALA A 142 27.74 19.66 9.87
N TYR A 143 26.92 18.65 10.18
CA TYR A 143 26.70 18.17 11.55
C TYR A 143 27.67 17.06 12.00
N GLY A 144 28.65 16.71 11.17
CA GLY A 144 29.76 15.83 11.53
C GLY A 144 29.65 14.39 11.02
N ALA A 145 28.73 14.08 10.11
CA ALA A 145 28.71 12.77 9.46
C ALA A 145 29.92 12.64 8.52
N THR A 146 30.79 11.66 8.78
CA THR A 146 32.00 11.40 7.98
C THR A 146 31.69 10.80 6.61
N ASP A 147 30.62 10.00 6.52
CA ASP A 147 30.07 9.48 5.27
C ASP A 147 28.54 9.65 5.29
N PRO A 148 28.02 10.82 4.88
CA PRO A 148 26.58 11.05 4.78
C PRO A 148 25.90 10.07 3.82
N THR A 149 26.61 9.55 2.81
CA THR A 149 26.02 8.68 1.77
C THR A 149 25.69 7.28 2.28
N ALA A 150 26.31 6.85 3.39
CA ALA A 150 25.95 5.61 4.08
C ALA A 150 24.68 5.74 4.95
N LEU A 151 24.27 6.96 5.32
CA LEU A 151 23.14 7.20 6.24
C LEU A 151 21.80 6.67 5.71
N PRO A 152 21.40 6.87 4.44
CA PRO A 152 20.13 6.37 3.94
C PRO A 152 19.99 4.85 4.07
N ALA A 153 21.08 4.10 3.86
CA ALA A 153 21.08 2.65 4.00
C ALA A 153 20.93 2.22 5.47
N ALA A 154 21.59 2.91 6.40
CA ALA A 154 21.42 2.66 7.84
C ALA A 154 20.00 3.00 8.30
N TYR A 155 19.49 4.16 7.92
CA TYR A 155 18.13 4.62 8.22
C TYR A 155 17.06 3.67 7.68
N ALA A 156 17.22 3.18 6.45
CA ALA A 156 16.30 2.21 5.86
C ALA A 156 16.27 0.88 6.64
N ARG A 157 17.43 0.39 7.09
CA ARG A 157 17.52 -0.84 7.91
C ARG A 157 16.78 -0.70 9.23
N GLU A 158 16.96 0.41 9.94
CA GLU A 158 16.26 0.67 11.21
C GLU A 158 14.73 0.66 11.05
N LEU A 159 14.24 1.05 9.88
CA LEU A 159 12.81 1.14 9.59
C LEU A 159 12.23 -0.11 8.92
N GLY A 160 13.06 -1.10 8.57
CA GLY A 160 12.62 -2.25 7.77
C GLY A 160 12.12 -1.85 6.38
N LEU A 161 12.69 -0.79 5.79
CA LEU A 161 12.39 -0.31 4.44
C LEU A 161 13.58 -0.53 3.51
N ARG A 162 13.36 -0.40 2.20
CA ARG A 162 14.43 -0.51 1.21
C ARG A 162 15.32 0.74 1.25
N ALA A 163 16.63 0.54 1.14
CA ALA A 163 17.56 1.64 0.90
C ALA A 163 17.38 2.15 -0.55
N PRO A 164 17.08 3.44 -0.77
CA PRO A 164 16.97 3.98 -2.11
C PRO A 164 18.35 4.14 -2.76
N VAL A 165 18.40 4.09 -4.09
CA VAL A 165 19.65 4.37 -4.86
C VAL A 165 19.98 5.87 -4.84
N LEU A 166 18.95 6.71 -4.92
CA LEU A 166 19.04 8.18 -4.87
C LEU A 166 17.91 8.72 -3.99
N PRO A 167 18.08 9.90 -3.37
CA PRO A 167 16.97 10.63 -2.80
C PRO A 167 15.85 10.79 -3.84
N TRP A 168 14.62 10.50 -3.43
CA TRP A 168 13.49 10.37 -4.35
C TRP A 168 12.43 11.44 -4.11
N HIS A 169 12.85 12.61 -3.62
CA HIS A 169 11.94 13.74 -3.34
C HIS A 169 11.09 14.09 -4.57
N THR A 170 11.69 14.03 -5.75
CA THR A 170 11.03 14.28 -7.05
C THR A 170 10.92 13.04 -7.94
N LEU A 171 11.56 11.92 -7.57
CA LEU A 171 11.48 10.63 -8.28
C LEU A 171 10.31 9.80 -7.72
N ARG A 172 9.10 10.11 -8.15
CA ARG A 172 7.87 9.59 -7.51
C ARG A 172 7.46 8.17 -7.91
N THR A 173 8.40 7.36 -8.42
CA THR A 173 8.18 5.95 -8.79
C THR A 173 7.54 5.13 -7.67
N PRO A 174 7.99 5.20 -6.39
CA PRO A 174 7.36 4.41 -5.32
C PRO A 174 5.87 4.72 -5.10
N ILE A 175 5.48 5.98 -5.29
CA ILE A 175 4.08 6.41 -5.18
C ILE A 175 3.28 5.89 -6.38
N ALA A 176 3.83 5.99 -7.59
CA ALA A 176 3.19 5.51 -8.81
C ALA A 176 2.99 3.99 -8.79
N ASP A 177 3.98 3.22 -8.33
CA ASP A 177 3.91 1.77 -8.22
C ASP A 177 2.87 1.33 -7.19
N LEU A 178 2.81 2.02 -6.03
CA LEU A 178 1.78 1.80 -5.02
C LEU A 178 0.38 2.09 -5.57
N ALA A 179 0.19 3.24 -6.22
CA ALA A 179 -1.09 3.62 -6.81
C ALA A 179 -1.55 2.63 -7.90
N GLY A 180 -0.64 2.27 -8.82
CA GLY A 180 -0.93 1.35 -9.91
C GLY A 180 -1.30 -0.05 -9.41
N THR A 181 -0.60 -0.54 -8.39
CA THR A 181 -0.86 -1.87 -7.82
C THR A 181 -2.17 -1.92 -7.04
N LEU A 182 -2.51 -0.86 -6.29
CA LEU A 182 -3.81 -0.76 -5.62
C LEU A 182 -4.96 -0.64 -6.64
N ALA A 183 -4.79 0.16 -7.69
CA ALA A 183 -5.77 0.29 -8.77
C ALA A 183 -6.00 -1.04 -9.51
N PHE A 184 -4.92 -1.77 -9.82
CA PHE A 184 -5.00 -3.10 -10.43
C PHE A 184 -5.78 -4.06 -9.53
N THR A 185 -5.45 -4.10 -8.24
CA THR A 185 -6.11 -4.97 -7.26
C THR A 185 -7.60 -4.65 -7.15
N ALA A 186 -7.97 -3.37 -7.08
CA ALA A 186 -9.36 -2.95 -7.07
C ALA A 186 -10.10 -3.35 -8.35
N GLY A 187 -9.46 -3.22 -9.52
CA GLY A 187 -10.00 -3.67 -10.80
C GLY A 187 -10.25 -5.18 -10.86
N VAL A 188 -9.32 -5.98 -10.31
CA VAL A 188 -9.49 -7.44 -10.17
C VAL A 188 -10.72 -7.78 -9.33
N LEU A 189 -10.84 -7.18 -8.15
CA LEU A 189 -11.99 -7.42 -7.26
C LEU A 189 -13.30 -6.93 -7.90
N GLY A 190 -13.27 -5.78 -8.57
CA GLY A 190 -14.41 -5.23 -9.30
C GLY A 190 -14.87 -6.15 -10.44
N LYS A 191 -13.94 -6.76 -11.19
CA LYS A 191 -14.27 -7.77 -12.21
C LYS A 191 -15.04 -8.94 -11.60
N ILE A 192 -14.55 -9.48 -10.49
CA ILE A 192 -15.21 -10.59 -9.78
C ILE A 192 -16.62 -10.16 -9.33
N ALA A 193 -16.74 -8.98 -8.73
CA ALA A 193 -18.01 -8.46 -8.24
C ALA A 193 -19.04 -8.28 -9.36
N VAL A 194 -18.65 -7.70 -10.51
CA VAL A 194 -19.55 -7.52 -11.67
C VAL A 194 -20.03 -8.85 -12.24
N ASP A 195 -19.17 -9.87 -12.26
CA ASP A 195 -19.59 -11.21 -12.65
C ASP A 195 -20.62 -11.77 -11.65
N VAL A 196 -20.36 -11.69 -10.34
CA VAL A 196 -21.29 -12.17 -9.30
C VAL A 196 -22.63 -11.45 -9.40
N LEU A 197 -22.63 -10.12 -9.47
CA LEU A 197 -23.84 -9.30 -9.64
C LEU A 197 -24.64 -9.65 -10.89
N THR A 198 -23.97 -10.07 -11.96
CA THR A 198 -24.64 -10.52 -13.19
C THR A 198 -25.27 -11.89 -12.99
N LEU A 199 -24.53 -12.83 -12.41
CA LEU A 199 -25.00 -14.19 -12.19
C LEU A 199 -26.09 -14.30 -11.11
N SER A 200 -26.18 -13.30 -10.21
CA SER A 200 -27.16 -13.24 -9.13
C SER A 200 -28.46 -12.50 -9.48
N ARG A 201 -28.58 -11.95 -10.70
CA ARG A 201 -29.83 -11.29 -11.13
C ARG A 201 -30.99 -12.27 -11.10
N THR A 202 -32.18 -11.76 -10.80
CA THR A 202 -33.42 -12.56 -10.70
C THR A 202 -33.66 -13.43 -11.93
N GLU A 203 -33.34 -12.93 -13.12
CA GLU A 203 -33.55 -13.64 -14.39
C GLU A 203 -32.48 -14.71 -14.68
N ILE A 204 -31.34 -14.69 -13.97
CA ILE A 204 -30.23 -15.64 -14.16
C ILE A 204 -30.20 -16.64 -12.99
N GLY A 205 -30.14 -16.17 -11.74
CA GLY A 205 -30.23 -17.00 -10.54
C GLY A 205 -29.18 -18.12 -10.45
N GLU A 206 -28.01 -17.96 -11.07
CA GLU A 206 -26.95 -18.97 -11.12
C GLU A 206 -26.08 -18.97 -9.86
N VAL A 207 -25.95 -17.83 -9.19
CA VAL A 207 -25.22 -17.70 -7.91
C VAL A 207 -25.98 -16.78 -6.96
N ALA A 208 -25.66 -16.87 -5.67
CA ALA A 208 -26.06 -15.89 -4.67
C ALA A 208 -24.85 -15.59 -3.78
N GLU A 209 -24.81 -14.38 -3.21
CA GLU A 209 -23.85 -14.09 -2.15
C GLU A 209 -24.18 -14.91 -0.91
N GLY A 210 -23.15 -15.27 -0.12
CA GLY A 210 -23.38 -15.93 1.16
C GLY A 210 -24.21 -15.02 2.07
N GLY A 211 -25.16 -15.60 2.81
CA GLY A 211 -25.87 -14.87 3.85
C GLY A 211 -24.85 -14.34 4.86
N GLY A 212 -24.72 -13.00 4.94
CA GLY A 212 -23.91 -12.38 5.97
C GLY A 212 -24.41 -12.83 7.35
N GLY A 213 -23.49 -13.21 8.24
CA GLY A 213 -23.82 -13.28 9.66
C GLY A 213 -24.43 -11.93 10.04
N GLY A 214 -25.67 -11.94 10.53
CA GLY A 214 -26.35 -10.73 10.96
C GLY A 214 -25.45 -9.94 11.89
N SER A 215 -25.16 -8.69 11.52
CA SER A 215 -24.74 -7.68 12.47
C SER A 215 -25.99 -7.06 13.09
#